data_AF-A0A917QQR6-F1
#
_entry.id   AF-A0A917QQR6-F1
#
_cell.length_a   1.000
_cell.length_b   1.000
_cell.length_c   1.000
_cell.angle_alpha   90.00
_cell.angle_beta   90.00
_cell.angle_gamma   90.00
#
_symmetry.space_group_name_H-M   'P 1'
#
loop_
_entity.id
_entity.type
_entity.pdbx_description
1 polymer ?
#
loop_
_entity_poly.entity_id
_entity_poly.type
_entity_poly.pdbx_seq_one_letter_code
_entity_poly.pdbx_strand_id
1 'polypeptide(L)' 'MLTVYANQTVVRGEDLPEVIRAAEILGFGIKIENVMVPDDDAYTSVWIVTREDEVPLHEEWDGRYDDEDEDVVIEEEVVL' A
#
# COMPACT_ATOMS: atom_id res chain seq x y z
N MET A 1 5.78 -2.12 18.30
CA MET A 1 5.12 -0.85 18.67
C MET A 1 4.92 -0.04 17.40
N LEU A 2 3.67 0.23 17.01
CA LEU A 2 3.32 1.03 15.83
C LEU A 2 3.11 2.49 16.26
N THR A 3 3.80 3.42 15.61
CA THR A 3 3.57 4.86 15.82
C THR A 3 2.64 5.36 14.73
N VAL A 4 1.52 5.97 15.12
CA VAL A 4 0.51 6.50 14.21
C VAL A 4 0.37 8.00 14.48
N TYR A 5 0.39 8.82 13.43
CA TYR A 5 0.19 10.26 13.54
C TYR A 5 -1.30 10.62 13.62
N ALA A 6 -1.64 11.83 14.09
CA ALA A 6 -3.03 12.24 14.33
C ALA A 6 -3.93 12.23 13.06
N ASN A 7 -3.33 12.28 11.87
CA ASN A 7 -4.01 12.20 10.58
C ASN A 7 -4.02 10.78 9.97
N GLN A 8 -3.56 9.78 10.70
CA GLN A 8 -3.48 8.38 10.27
C GLN A 8 -4.37 7.49 11.13
N THR A 9 -4.90 6.43 10.52
CA THR A 9 -5.67 5.40 11.22
C THR A 9 -5.33 4.01 10.70
N VAL A 10 -5.38 3.02 11.58
CA VAL A 10 -5.22 1.61 11.21
C VAL A 10 -6.60 1.05 10.89
N VAL A 11 -6.73 0.44 9.72
CA VAL A 11 -7.99 -0.10 9.21
C VAL A 11 -7.81 -1.58 8.90
N ARG A 12 -8.87 -2.37 9.07
CA ARG A 12 -8.88 -3.75 8.62
C ARG A 12 -9.13 -3.81 7.12
N GLY A 13 -8.60 -4.83 6.46
CA GLY A 13 -8.80 -4.99 5.01
C GLY A 13 -10.27 -5.06 4.60
N GLU A 14 -11.13 -5.62 5.45
CA GLU A 14 -12.58 -5.73 5.23
C GLU A 14 -13.30 -4.37 5.22
N ASP A 15 -12.78 -3.38 5.96
CA ASP A 15 -13.39 -2.04 6.10
C ASP A 15 -12.88 -1.05 5.04
N LEU A 16 -11.78 -1.37 4.33
CA LEU A 16 -11.18 -0.49 3.33
C LEU A 16 -12.16 0.01 2.25
N PRO A 17 -13.03 -0.83 1.65
CA PRO A 17 -13.97 -0.37 0.64
C PRO A 17 -14.92 0.71 1.16
N GLU A 18 -15.34 0.60 2.42
CA GLU A 18 -16.24 1.58 3.04
C GLU A 18 -15.50 2.89 3.33
N VAL A 19 -14.24 2.81 3.76
CA VAL A 19 -13.38 3.98 4.01
C VAL A 19 -13.07 4.74 2.72
N ILE A 20 -12.72 4.02 1.64
CA ILE A 20 -12.49 4.62 0.31
C ILE A 20 -13.74 5.36 -0.15
N ARG A 21 -14.89 4.69 -0.11
CA ARG A 21 -16.15 5.29 -0.51
C ARG A 21 -16.53 6.51 0.33
N ALA A 22 -16.26 6.47 1.64
CA ALA A 22 -16.50 7.61 2.51
C ALA A 22 -15.61 8.81 2.14
N ALA A 23 -14.32 8.58 1.83
CA ALA A 23 -13.41 9.62 1.39
C ALA A 23 -13.86 10.27 0.06
N GLU A 24 -14.31 9.45 -0.90
CA GLU A 24 -14.88 9.94 -2.17
C GLU A 24 -16.11 10.81 -1.96
N ILE A 25 -17.06 10.36 -1.12
CA ILE A 25 -18.29 11.12 -0.82
C ILE A 25 -17.98 12.45 -0.12
N LEU A 26 -16.97 12.46 0.77
CA LEU A 26 -16.57 13.64 1.52
C LEU A 26 -15.60 14.55 0.76
N GLY A 27 -15.10 14.10 -0.40
CA GLY A 27 -14.29 14.89 -1.32
C GLY A 27 -12.87 15.18 -0.82
N PHE A 28 -12.26 14.27 -0.06
CA PHE A 28 -10.86 14.39 0.36
C PHE A 28 -10.05 13.15 -0.04
N GLY A 29 -8.74 13.33 -0.15
CA GLY A 29 -7.83 12.25 -0.49
C GLY A 29 -7.51 11.32 0.66
N ILE A 30 -7.20 10.08 0.32
CA ILE A 30 -6.60 9.15 1.27
C ILE A 30 -5.42 8.43 0.63
N LYS A 31 -4.32 8.33 1.38
CA LYS A 31 -3.20 7.44 1.06
C LYS A 31 -3.37 6.15 1.86
N ILE A 32 -3.32 5.02 1.16
CA ILE A 32 -3.49 3.69 1.76
C ILE A 32 -2.16 2.95 1.64
N GLU A 33 -1.63 2.47 2.76
CA GLU A 33 -0.35 1.75 2.80
C GLU A 33 -0.56 0.39 3.49
N ASN A 34 -0.08 -0.68 2.86
CA ASN A 34 0.01 -1.98 3.51
C ASN A 34 1.34 -2.06 4.27
N VAL A 35 1.29 -2.35 5.56
CA VAL A 35 2.48 -2.45 6.39
C VAL A 35 2.47 -3.76 7.14
N MET A 36 3.61 -4.44 7.13
CA MET A 36 3.84 -5.62 7.95
C MET A 36 4.32 -5.18 9.32
N VAL A 37 3.55 -5.47 10.37
CA VAL A 37 3.93 -5.17 11.75
C VAL A 37 4.30 -6.45 12.49
N PRO A 38 5.37 -6.45 13.29
CA PRO A 38 5.70 -7.58 14.15
C PRO A 38 4.54 -7.86 15.13
N ASP A 39 4.18 -9.13 15.28
CA ASP A 39 3.13 -9.64 16.16
C ASP A 39 3.58 -10.93 16.83
N ASP A 40 3.87 -10.89 18.13
CA ASP A 40 4.42 -11.96 18.98
C ASP A 40 5.59 -12.77 18.37
N ASP A 41 5.32 -13.73 17.49
CA ASP A 41 6.30 -14.59 16.79
C ASP A 41 6.19 -14.54 15.25
N ALA A 42 5.37 -13.63 14.72
CA ALA A 42 5.01 -13.50 13.31
C ALA A 42 4.97 -12.03 12.84
N TYR A 43 4.58 -11.82 11.58
CA TYR A 43 4.21 -10.51 11.06
C TYR A 43 2.74 -10.53 10.66
N THR A 44 2.01 -9.49 11.03
CA THR A 44 0.63 -9.30 10.61
C THR A 44 0.53 -8.12 9.66
N SER A 45 -0.38 -8.22 8.68
CA SER A 45 -0.62 -7.17 7.70
C SER A 45 -1.67 -6.20 8.23
N VAL A 46 -1.34 -4.92 8.26
CA VAL A 46 -2.24 -3.83 8.64
C VAL A 46 -2.28 -2.77 7.55
N TRP A 47 -3.43 -2.13 7.42
CA TRP A 47 -3.62 -1.04 6.48
C TRP A 47 -3.59 0.29 7.22
N ILE A 48 -2.66 1.16 6.84
CA ILE A 48 -2.60 2.54 7.34
C ILE A 48 -3.30 3.42 6.33
N VAL A 49 -4.33 4.11 6.77
CA VAL A 49 -5.04 5.12 5.99
C VAL A 49 -4.64 6.49 6.50
N THR A 50 -4.05 7.30 5.63
CA THR A 50 -3.66 8.69 5.92
C THR A 50 -4.63 9.60 5.20
N ARG A 51 -5.26 10.54 5.91
CA ARG A 51 -6.05 11.59 5.27
C ARG A 51 -5.12 12.60 4.59
N GLU A 52 -5.44 12.92 3.35
CA GLU A 52 -4.75 13.93 2.56
C GLU A 52 -5.73 15.05 2.17
N ASP A 53 -5.24 16.29 2.14
CA ASP A 53 -6.04 17.46 1.77
C ASP A 53 -6.32 17.51 0.26
N GLU A 54 -5.50 16.84 -0.55
CA GLU A 54 -5.68 16.69 -2.00
C GLU A 54 -6.17 15.30 -2.33
N VAL A 55 -7.19 15.18 -3.18
CA VAL A 55 -7.64 13.90 -3.72
C VAL A 55 -6.56 13.39 -4.68
N PRO A 56 -6.00 12.18 -4.46
CA PRO A 56 -5.07 11.60 -5.43
C PRO A 56 -5.78 11.54 -6.78
N LEU A 57 -5.23 12.26 -7.76
CA LEU A 57 -5.66 12.06 -9.13
C LEU A 57 -5.23 10.65 -9.49
N HIS A 58 -6.20 9.76 -9.69
CA HIS A 58 -5.91 8.51 -10.38
C HIS A 58 -5.38 8.92 -11.76
N GLU A 59 -4.07 8.85 -11.97
CA GLU A 59 -3.56 8.72 -13.33
C GLU A 59 -4.26 7.48 -13.90
N GLU A 60 -4.96 7.63 -15.02
CA GLU A 60 -5.62 6.53 -15.71
C GLU A 60 -4.57 5.44 -15.94
N TRP A 61 -4.58 4.43 -15.09
CA TRP A 61 -3.72 3.28 -15.26
C TRP A 61 -4.19 2.57 -16.54
N ASP A 62 -3.32 2.51 -17.57
CA ASP A 62 -3.61 1.91 -18.89
C ASP A 62 -3.93 0.39 -18.81
N GLY A 63 -3.90 -0.19 -17.61
CA GLY A 63 -4.17 -1.62 -17.40
C GLY A 63 -3.06 -2.52 -17.95
N ARG A 64 -1.91 -1.94 -18.35
CA ARG A 64 -0.71 -2.71 -18.68
C ARG A 64 0.12 -2.92 -17.42
N TYR A 65 0.37 -4.18 -17.15
CA TYR A 65 1.48 -4.61 -16.33
C TYR A 65 2.74 -4.42 -17.17
N ASP A 66 3.66 -3.55 -16.74
CA ASP A 66 4.97 -3.42 -17.36
C ASP A 66 5.91 -4.41 -16.68
N ASP A 67 6.36 -5.44 -17.40
CA ASP A 67 7.33 -6.45 -16.97
C ASP A 67 8.78 -5.93 -17.06
N GLU A 68 8.97 -4.62 -16.89
CA GLU A 68 10.29 -3.98 -16.97
C GLU A 68 11.04 -4.12 -15.63
N ASP A 69 11.45 -5.35 -15.33
CA ASP A 69 12.73 -5.70 -14.66
C ASP A 69 12.93 -7.25 -14.67
N GLU A 70 12.67 -7.92 -15.80
CA GLU A 70 13.18 -9.28 -16.07
C GLU A 70 14.55 -9.18 -16.78
N ASP A 71 15.59 -8.78 -16.04
CA ASP A 71 16.99 -9.01 -16.43
C ASP A 71 17.69 -9.79 -15.30
N VAL A 72 17.25 -11.03 -15.11
CA VAL A 72 17.98 -12.06 -14.37
C VAL A 72 19.15 -12.52 -15.24
N VAL A 73 20.29 -11.84 -15.13
CA VAL A 73 21.57 -12.34 -15.64
C VAL A 73 22.25 -13.13 -14.51
N ILE A 74 21.97 -14.43 -14.42
CA ILE A 74 22.77 -15.33 -13.59
C ILE A 74 24.00 -15.71 -14.44
N GLU A 75 25.12 -15.03 -14.22
CA GLU A 75 26.41 -15.49 -14.71
C GLU A 75 26.83 -16.72 -13.89
N GLU A 76 26.50 -17.92 -14.37
CA GLU A 76 27.11 -19.15 -13.87
C GLU A 76 28.59 -19.18 -14.30
N GLU A 77 29.47 -18.82 -13.37
CA GLU A 77 30.90 -19.12 -13.45
C GLU A 77 31.10 -20.64 -13.37
N VAL A 78 31.25 -21.30 -14.52
CA VAL A 78 31.69 -22.70 -14.57
C VAL A 78 33.18 -22.76 -14.22
N VAL A 79 33.47 -23.02 -12.95
CA VAL A 79 34.78 -23.52 -12.51
C VAL A 79 34.72 -25.03 -12.43
N LEU A 80 35.23 -25.70 -13.48
CA LEU A 80 36.17 -26.84 -13.47
C LEU A 80 36.25 -27.53 -14.83
#